data_AF-A0A3Q7Y9N0-F1
#
_entry.id   AF-A0A3Q7Y9N0-F1
#
_cell.length_a   1.000
_cell.length_b   1.000
_cell.length_c   1.000
_cell.angle_alpha   90.00
_cell.angle_beta   90.00
_cell.angle_gamma   90.00
#
_symmetry.space_group_name_H-M   'P 1'
#
loop_
_entity.id
_entity.type
_entity.pdbx_description
1 polymer ?
#
loop_
_entity_poly.entity_id
_entity_poly.type
_entity_poly.pdbx_seq_one_letter_code
_entity_poly.pdbx_strand_id
1 'polypeptide(L)'
;MSLLQCWIYEHFPRICKRGDRGAVPAHRPRACRWTAKHAVEGGLMAYRRRLDGLLLEDVVFTPYDDDRANHPFVSVSMFSGYLRCGGVSVPYLPERCLRQFGRIQCIPRDVPPMPDSVDWVWQSTMRSSVETFRRLYHVATFPGEVTADYYAWYISVSHPLILPPSTVAPSSPHTTVAAHAGPSSSAHAGIDPRDLRDRREAELAHRALNMVRPYSEIHDTMSELCRLYDD
;
A
#
# COMPACT_ATOMS: atom_id res chain seq x y z
N MET A 1 -7.52 5.56 24.61
CA MET A 1 -6.30 5.84 23.81
C MET A 1 -6.38 5.01 22.55
N SER A 2 -6.17 5.61 21.38
CA SER A 2 -6.29 4.87 20.11
C SER A 2 -5.06 3.99 19.83
N LEU A 3 -5.21 3.02 18.93
CA LEU A 3 -4.08 2.21 18.45
C LEU A 3 -3.00 3.07 17.79
N LEU A 4 -3.40 4.09 17.02
CA LEU A 4 -2.47 5.03 16.41
C LEU A 4 -1.68 5.83 17.46
N GLN A 5 -2.35 6.33 18.52
CA GLN A 5 -1.67 7.01 19.63
C GLN A 5 -0.70 6.07 20.35
N CYS A 6 -1.07 4.81 20.56
CA CYS A 6 -0.16 3.81 21.11
C CYS A 6 1.07 3.65 20.23
N TRP A 7 0.85 3.49 18.93
CA TRP A 7 1.92 3.30 17.96
C TRP A 7 2.90 4.48 17.99
N ILE A 8 2.40 5.72 17.99
CA ILE A 8 3.23 6.91 18.10
C ILE A 8 4.05 6.91 19.40
N TYR A 9 3.45 6.52 20.53
CA TYR A 9 4.12 6.50 21.82
C TYR A 9 5.20 5.42 21.95
N GLU A 10 5.03 4.29 21.27
CA GLU A 10 6.02 3.21 21.21
C GLU A 10 7.20 3.59 20.31
N HIS A 11 6.92 4.19 19.14
CA HIS A 11 7.95 4.48 18.13
C HIS A 11 8.67 5.81 18.36
N PHE A 12 8.02 6.82 18.95
CA PHE A 12 8.56 8.17 19.12
C PHE A 12 8.58 8.60 20.59
N PRO A 13 9.41 7.95 21.43
CA PRO A 13 9.39 8.17 22.87
C PRO A 13 9.75 9.61 23.26
N ARG A 14 10.48 10.31 22.39
CA ARG A 14 10.98 11.68 22.58
C ARG A 14 10.09 12.75 21.93
N ILE A 15 8.94 12.41 21.34
CA ILE A 15 8.04 13.41 20.72
C ILE A 15 6.83 13.73 21.60
N CYS A 16 6.25 12.74 22.28
CA CYS A 16 5.02 12.92 23.02
C CYS A 16 5.21 12.83 24.54
N LYS A 17 4.60 13.77 25.28
CA LYS A 17 4.43 13.61 26.73
C LYS A 17 3.40 12.50 26.97
N ARG A 18 3.82 11.43 27.64
CA ARG A 18 2.95 10.31 28.04
C ARG A 18 3.29 9.89 29.45
N GLY A 19 2.32 9.30 30.15
CA GLY A 19 2.63 8.54 31.36
C GLY A 19 2.79 7.07 31.00
N ASP A 20 3.77 6.43 31.61
CA ASP A 20 4.01 5.00 31.53
C ASP A 20 3.41 4.34 32.78
N ARG A 21 2.44 3.43 32.60
CA ARG A 21 1.88 2.63 33.70
C ARG A 21 2.73 1.40 34.03
N GLY A 22 3.87 1.22 33.34
CA GLY A 22 4.75 0.08 33.52
C GLY A 22 4.26 -1.15 32.78
N ALA A 23 4.58 -2.34 33.32
CA ALA A 23 4.26 -3.60 32.69
C ALA A 23 2.75 -3.78 32.47
N VAL A 24 2.37 -4.10 31.23
CA VAL A 24 0.99 -4.43 30.88
C VAL A 24 0.81 -5.94 31.00
N PRO A 25 -0.20 -6.44 31.75
CA PRO A 25 -0.51 -7.86 31.77
C PRO A 25 -0.77 -8.41 30.37
N ALA A 26 -0.29 -9.62 30.06
CA ALA A 26 -0.34 -10.20 28.70
C ALA A 26 -1.75 -10.26 28.07
N HIS A 27 -2.81 -10.35 28.89
CA HIS A 27 -4.20 -10.38 28.43
C HIS A 27 -4.78 -8.99 28.08
N ARG A 28 -4.03 -7.90 28.32
CA ARG A 28 -4.47 -6.54 28.01
C ARG A 28 -3.74 -6.00 26.80
N PRO A 29 -4.41 -5.21 25.95
CA PRO A 29 -3.75 -4.53 24.84
C PRO A 29 -2.59 -3.68 25.32
N ARG A 30 -1.48 -3.67 24.60
CA ARG A 30 -0.30 -2.85 24.93
C ARG A 30 -0.60 -1.34 24.99
N ALA A 31 -1.64 -0.89 24.29
CA ALA A 31 -2.21 0.46 24.42
C ALA A 31 -2.59 0.82 25.87
N CYS A 32 -2.87 -0.17 26.73
CA CYS A 32 -3.10 0.03 28.15
C CYS A 32 -1.82 0.37 28.94
N ARG A 33 -0.62 0.35 28.36
CA ARG A 33 0.60 0.86 28.99
C ARG A 33 0.55 2.36 29.21
N TRP A 34 0.02 3.07 28.23
CA TRP A 34 0.20 4.51 28.16
C TRP A 34 -1.02 5.27 28.69
N THR A 35 -0.78 6.25 29.55
CA THR A 35 -1.76 7.31 29.84
C THR A 35 -1.49 8.48 28.91
N ALA A 36 -2.48 8.89 28.14
CA ALA A 36 -2.41 10.15 27.41
C ALA A 36 -2.26 11.28 28.44
N LYS A 37 -1.26 12.14 28.26
CA LYS A 37 -1.14 13.41 28.96
C LYS A 37 -1.41 14.52 27.95
N HIS A 38 -2.17 15.54 28.34
CA HIS A 38 -2.46 16.66 27.44
C HIS A 38 -1.20 17.48 27.15
N ALA A 39 -1.22 18.09 25.95
CA ALA A 39 -0.37 19.12 25.37
C ALA A 39 1.09 19.23 25.88
N VAL A 40 2.04 19.06 24.95
CA VAL A 40 3.36 19.66 25.10
C VAL A 40 3.19 21.17 25.15
N GLU A 41 3.91 21.82 26.07
CA GLU A 41 3.97 23.27 26.19
C GLU A 41 4.47 23.85 24.86
N GLY A 42 3.67 24.71 24.22
CA GLY A 42 3.92 25.22 22.86
C GLY A 42 3.09 24.57 21.74
N GLY A 43 2.16 23.65 22.04
CA GLY A 43 1.12 23.20 21.12
C GLY A 43 1.64 22.48 19.86
N LEU A 44 0.94 22.65 18.72
CA LEU A 44 1.25 21.96 17.46
C LEU A 44 2.66 22.29 16.93
N MET A 45 3.09 23.54 17.09
CA MET A 45 4.41 23.99 16.62
C MET A 45 5.56 23.31 17.37
N ALA A 46 5.37 23.01 18.65
CA ALA A 46 6.35 22.24 19.42
C ALA A 46 6.48 20.80 18.90
N TYR A 47 5.36 20.17 18.51
CA TYR A 47 5.40 18.84 17.88
C TYR A 47 6.07 18.89 16.51
N ARG A 48 5.75 19.89 15.68
CA ARG A 48 6.33 20.03 14.35
C ARG A 48 7.85 20.17 14.41
N ARG A 49 8.39 21.05 15.27
CA ARG A 49 9.84 21.20 15.46
C ARG A 49 10.52 19.91 15.92
N ARG A 50 9.88 19.15 16.82
CA ARG A 50 10.41 17.85 17.30
C ARG A 50 10.41 16.78 16.21
N LEU A 51 9.41 16.81 15.32
CA LEU A 51 9.36 15.93 14.15
C LEU A 51 10.42 16.33 13.11
N ASP A 52 10.57 17.63 12.84
CA ASP A 52 11.54 18.13 11.87
C ASP A 52 13.00 17.90 12.33
N GLY A 53 13.24 17.90 13.65
CA GLY A 53 14.56 17.63 14.25
C GLY A 53 14.82 16.18 14.62
N LEU A 54 14.01 15.23 14.13
CA LEU A 54 14.09 13.83 14.52
C LEU A 54 15.33 13.15 13.91
N LEU A 55 16.14 12.53 14.76
CA LEU A 55 17.26 11.70 14.34
C LEU A 55 16.86 10.22 14.31
N LEU A 56 17.65 9.39 13.62
CA LEU A 56 17.42 7.95 13.54
C LEU A 56 17.36 7.29 14.93
N GLU A 57 18.19 7.75 15.85
CA GLU A 57 18.26 7.31 17.24
C GLU A 57 17.07 7.74 18.11
N ASP A 58 16.28 8.71 17.65
CA ASP A 58 15.05 9.13 18.33
C ASP A 58 13.86 8.21 18.02
N VAL A 59 14.02 7.32 17.03
CA VAL A 59 12.99 6.38 16.56
C VAL A 59 13.30 4.98 17.05
N VAL A 60 12.33 4.40 17.76
CA VAL A 60 12.37 2.97 18.09
C VAL A 60 11.73 2.22 16.93
N PHE A 61 12.53 1.55 16.10
CA PHE A 61 12.00 0.79 14.95
C PHE A 61 11.34 -0.52 15.37
N THR A 62 11.77 -1.08 16.49
CA THR A 62 11.35 -2.40 16.93
C THR A 62 10.83 -2.39 18.37
N PRO A 63 9.82 -1.56 18.70
CA PRO A 63 9.38 -1.40 20.09
C PRO A 63 8.73 -2.67 20.65
N TYR A 64 8.37 -3.62 19.78
CA TYR A 64 7.75 -4.90 20.12
C TYR A 64 8.76 -6.05 20.26
N ASP A 65 10.07 -5.79 20.19
CA ASP A 65 11.08 -6.84 20.27
C ASP A 65 11.05 -7.59 21.60
N ASP A 66 10.90 -6.88 22.72
CA ASP A 66 10.80 -7.51 24.05
C ASP A 66 9.55 -8.40 24.16
N ASP A 67 8.46 -8.02 23.50
CA ASP A 67 7.23 -8.83 23.47
C ASP A 67 7.41 -10.12 22.67
N ARG A 68 8.40 -10.19 21.76
CA ARG A 68 8.69 -11.40 20.96
C ARG A 68 9.08 -12.58 21.84
N ALA A 69 9.66 -12.34 23.02
CA ALA A 69 9.99 -13.41 23.97
C ALA A 69 8.73 -14.10 24.52
N ASN A 70 7.65 -13.33 24.72
CA ASN A 70 6.37 -13.83 25.24
C ASN A 70 5.43 -14.29 24.12
N HIS A 71 5.60 -13.73 22.92
CA HIS A 71 4.81 -14.03 21.73
C HIS A 71 5.77 -14.25 20.56
N PRO A 72 6.38 -15.44 20.43
CA PRO A 72 7.26 -15.73 19.31
C PRO A 72 6.48 -15.55 18.02
N PHE A 73 6.72 -14.44 17.33
CA PHE A 73 6.24 -14.25 15.98
C PHE A 73 6.90 -15.33 15.14
N VAL A 74 6.10 -16.00 14.32
CA VAL A 74 6.67 -16.77 13.22
C VAL A 74 7.43 -15.74 12.38
N SER A 75 8.76 -15.89 12.28
CA SER A 75 9.67 -14.87 11.70
C SER A 75 9.23 -14.42 10.31
N VAL A 76 8.40 -15.22 9.64
CA VAL A 76 7.70 -14.85 8.44
C VAL A 76 6.31 -15.51 8.47
N SER A 77 5.25 -14.70 8.53
CA SER A 77 3.89 -15.17 8.30
C SER A 77 3.58 -15.12 6.81
N MET A 78 3.88 -16.20 6.09
CA MET A 78 3.65 -16.32 4.65
C MET A 78 2.25 -16.84 4.33
N PHE A 79 1.24 -16.21 4.92
CA PHE A 79 -0.15 -16.48 4.59
C PHE A 79 -0.51 -15.81 3.26
N SER A 80 -1.31 -16.49 2.46
CA SER A 80 -1.87 -15.96 1.22
C SER A 80 -3.37 -16.09 1.27
N GLY A 81 -4.06 -14.96 1.22
CA GLY A 81 -5.51 -14.90 1.42
C GLY A 81 -5.91 -13.54 1.97
N TYR A 82 -7.11 -13.45 2.53
CA TYR A 82 -7.59 -12.17 3.06
C TYR A 82 -7.11 -11.94 4.49
N LEU A 83 -6.69 -10.71 4.78
CA LEU A 83 -6.47 -10.23 6.13
C LEU A 83 -7.58 -9.26 6.49
N ARG A 84 -8.09 -9.38 7.71
CA ARG A 84 -9.12 -8.51 8.26
C ARG A 84 -8.55 -7.64 9.37
N CYS A 85 -8.78 -6.34 9.28
CA CYS A 85 -8.49 -5.40 10.34
C CYS A 85 -9.70 -4.47 10.52
N GLY A 86 -10.42 -4.64 11.64
CA GLY A 86 -11.70 -3.97 11.84
C GLY A 86 -12.74 -4.38 10.79
N GLY A 87 -13.41 -3.41 10.17
CA GLY A 87 -14.40 -3.64 9.12
C GLY A 87 -13.83 -3.83 7.71
N VAL A 88 -12.51 -3.77 7.55
CA VAL A 88 -11.85 -3.82 6.23
C VAL A 88 -11.18 -5.18 6.05
N SER A 89 -11.37 -5.79 4.87
CA SER A 89 -10.69 -7.01 4.45
C SER A 89 -9.90 -6.75 3.17
N VAL A 90 -8.62 -7.10 3.17
CA VAL A 90 -7.70 -6.85 2.05
C VAL A 90 -7.04 -8.17 1.63
N PRO A 91 -6.95 -8.47 0.33
CA PRO A 91 -6.18 -9.63 -0.13
C PRO A 91 -4.69 -9.38 0.14
N TYR A 92 -4.08 -10.27 0.91
CA TYR A 92 -2.66 -10.33 1.17
C TYR A 92 -2.05 -11.48 0.36
N LEU A 93 -1.25 -11.11 -0.64
CA LEU A 93 -0.62 -12.04 -1.59
C LEU A 93 0.89 -11.79 -1.61
N PRO A 94 1.66 -12.36 -0.67
CA PRO A 94 3.10 -12.15 -0.57
C PRO A 94 3.85 -12.61 -1.83
N GLU A 95 3.24 -13.44 -2.67
CA GLU A 95 3.77 -13.88 -3.96
C GLU A 95 4.01 -12.74 -4.94
N ARG A 96 3.31 -11.61 -4.78
CA ARG A 96 3.50 -10.44 -5.65
C ARG A 96 4.86 -9.76 -5.42
N CYS A 97 5.51 -10.05 -4.30
CA CYS A 97 6.75 -9.42 -3.86
C CYS A 97 7.81 -10.45 -3.42
N LEU A 98 7.87 -11.63 -4.05
CA LEU A 98 8.82 -12.71 -3.70
C LEU A 98 10.28 -12.26 -3.62
N ARG A 99 10.67 -11.28 -4.43
CA ARG A 99 12.03 -10.70 -4.39
C ARG A 99 12.38 -10.08 -3.04
N GLN A 100 11.42 -9.45 -2.34
CA GLN A 100 11.63 -8.89 -1.01
C GLN A 100 11.95 -9.97 0.04
N PHE A 101 11.59 -11.22 -0.26
CA PHE A 101 11.82 -12.37 0.58
C PHE A 101 13.01 -13.22 0.12
N GLY A 102 13.82 -12.73 -0.83
CA GLY A 102 14.95 -13.47 -1.39
C GLY A 102 14.53 -14.73 -2.17
N ARG A 103 13.34 -14.71 -2.77
CA ARG A 103 12.79 -15.83 -3.55
C ARG A 103 12.68 -15.46 -5.03
N ILE A 104 12.74 -16.48 -5.89
CA ILE A 104 12.56 -16.33 -7.33
C ILE A 104 11.14 -15.80 -7.59
N GLN A 105 11.04 -14.70 -8.33
CA GLN A 105 9.74 -14.12 -8.64
C GLN A 105 9.07 -14.90 -9.77
N CYS A 106 7.95 -15.56 -9.46
CA CYS A 106 7.07 -16.17 -10.45
C CYS A 106 5.83 -15.30 -10.72
N ILE A 107 5.04 -15.71 -11.71
CA ILE A 107 3.70 -15.15 -11.92
C ILE A 107 2.87 -15.38 -10.64
N PRO A 108 2.34 -14.32 -10.00
CA PRO A 108 1.49 -14.46 -8.83
C PRO A 108 0.19 -15.18 -9.18
N ARG A 109 -0.34 -15.94 -8.23
CA ARG A 109 -1.68 -16.51 -8.33
C ARG A 109 -2.73 -15.40 -8.43
N ASP A 110 -3.84 -15.70 -9.08
CA ASP A 110 -5.01 -14.83 -9.08
C ASP A 110 -5.51 -14.59 -7.66
N VAL A 111 -6.17 -13.43 -7.47
CA VAL A 111 -6.77 -13.10 -6.19
C VAL A 111 -7.89 -14.10 -5.92
N PRO A 112 -7.81 -14.90 -4.84
CA PRO A 112 -8.88 -15.85 -4.54
C PRO A 112 -10.17 -15.08 -4.23
N PRO A 113 -11.36 -15.68 -4.44
CA PRO A 113 -12.60 -15.08 -3.98
C PRO A 113 -12.58 -14.90 -2.45
N MET A 114 -13.28 -13.86 -1.99
CA MET A 114 -13.42 -13.59 -0.55
C MET A 114 -14.12 -14.78 0.13
N PRO A 115 -13.52 -15.38 1.19
CA PRO A 115 -14.17 -16.45 1.93
C PRO A 115 -15.26 -15.90 2.86
N ASP A 116 -16.26 -16.72 3.16
CA ASP A 116 -17.34 -16.39 4.10
C ASP A 116 -16.80 -16.02 5.49
N SER A 117 -15.70 -16.66 5.91
CA SER A 117 -15.04 -16.39 7.18
C SER A 117 -13.52 -16.27 7.02
N VAL A 118 -13.03 -15.04 6.90
CA VAL A 118 -11.59 -14.71 6.86
C VAL A 118 -10.88 -15.20 8.12
N ASP A 119 -11.47 -14.99 9.30
CA ASP A 119 -10.86 -15.38 10.57
C ASP A 119 -10.70 -16.90 10.68
N TRP A 120 -11.70 -17.66 10.23
CA TRP A 120 -11.61 -19.12 10.19
C TRP A 120 -10.48 -19.57 9.26
N VAL A 121 -10.42 -19.02 8.04
CA VAL A 121 -9.39 -19.39 7.04
C VAL A 121 -8.01 -19.08 7.57
N TRP A 122 -7.83 -17.90 8.16
CA TRP A 122 -6.57 -17.54 8.82
C TRP A 122 -6.22 -18.54 9.92
N GLN A 123 -7.12 -18.79 10.88
CA GLN A 123 -6.84 -19.68 12.01
C GLN A 123 -6.53 -21.13 11.59
N SER A 124 -7.20 -21.64 10.56
CA SER A 124 -7.04 -23.01 10.10
C SER A 124 -5.81 -23.23 9.21
N THR A 125 -5.36 -22.20 8.47
CA THR A 125 -4.30 -22.36 7.45
C THR A 125 -3.00 -21.61 7.76
N MET A 126 -3.02 -20.64 8.68
CA MET A 126 -1.85 -19.81 8.97
C MET A 126 -0.62 -20.65 9.39
N ARG A 127 -0.81 -21.71 10.20
CA ARG A 127 0.29 -22.59 10.63
C ARG A 127 0.96 -23.35 9.47
N SER A 128 0.20 -23.81 8.48
CA SER A 128 0.75 -24.55 7.33
C SER A 128 1.27 -23.64 6.21
N SER A 129 0.97 -22.34 6.29
CA SER A 129 1.30 -21.37 5.25
C SER A 129 2.81 -21.22 5.02
N VAL A 130 3.62 -21.22 6.10
CA VAL A 130 5.08 -21.03 6.01
C VAL A 130 5.77 -22.19 5.33
N GLU A 131 5.42 -23.42 5.70
CA GLU A 131 5.98 -24.62 5.08
C GLU A 131 5.57 -24.71 3.60
N THR A 132 4.30 -24.42 3.32
CA THR A 132 3.77 -24.37 1.95
C THR A 132 4.52 -23.32 1.12
N PHE A 133 4.73 -22.12 1.65
CA PHE A 133 5.46 -21.05 0.98
C PHE A 133 6.90 -21.46 0.69
N ARG A 134 7.62 -22.02 1.66
CA ARG A 134 9.00 -22.49 1.48
C ARG A 134 9.12 -23.59 0.44
N ARG A 135 8.10 -24.46 0.35
CA ARG A 135 8.03 -25.54 -0.65
C ARG A 135 7.73 -25.02 -2.05
N LEU A 136 6.84 -24.04 -2.18
CA LEU A 136 6.38 -23.53 -3.48
C LEU A 136 7.32 -22.49 -4.09
N TYR A 137 8.03 -21.70 -3.27
CA TYR A 137 8.84 -20.58 -3.75
C TYR A 137 10.33 -20.79 -3.48
N HIS A 138 11.07 -21.08 -4.55
CA HIS A 138 12.50 -21.35 -4.50
C HIS A 138 13.32 -20.11 -4.12
N VAL A 139 14.46 -20.34 -3.47
CA VAL A 139 15.42 -19.30 -3.09
C VAL A 139 16.05 -18.72 -4.36
N ALA A 140 16.15 -17.39 -4.43
CA ALA A 140 16.86 -16.74 -5.51
C ALA A 140 18.38 -16.78 -5.28
N THR A 141 19.11 -17.06 -6.34
CA THR A 141 20.58 -17.03 -6.42
C THR A 141 21.10 -15.60 -6.50
N PHE A 142 20.30 -14.66 -7.04
CA PHE A 142 20.60 -13.23 -7.09
C PHE A 142 19.33 -12.37 -6.95
N PRO A 143 19.43 -11.08 -6.53
CA PRO A 143 18.27 -10.25 -6.17
C PRO A 143 17.22 -9.98 -7.26
N GLY A 144 17.53 -10.29 -8.52
CA GLY A 144 16.68 -10.07 -9.68
C GLY A 144 16.15 -11.35 -10.33
N GLU A 145 16.33 -12.52 -9.72
CA GLU A 145 15.96 -13.79 -10.35
C GLU A 145 14.43 -13.94 -10.45
N VAL A 146 13.96 -14.28 -11.65
CA VAL A 146 12.54 -14.46 -11.98
C VAL A 146 12.33 -15.70 -12.85
N THR A 147 11.11 -16.22 -12.93
CA THR A 147 10.76 -17.27 -13.89
C THR A 147 10.76 -16.73 -15.33
N ALA A 148 11.03 -17.59 -16.31
CA ALA A 148 11.22 -17.17 -17.71
C ALA A 148 10.02 -16.42 -18.32
N ASP A 149 8.81 -16.73 -17.84
CA ASP A 149 7.53 -16.15 -18.25
C ASP A 149 7.15 -14.87 -17.48
N TYR A 150 7.81 -14.57 -16.36
CA TYR A 150 7.39 -13.50 -15.46
C TYR A 150 7.40 -12.11 -16.14
N TYR A 151 8.46 -11.77 -16.88
CA TYR A 151 8.54 -10.44 -17.49
C TYR A 151 7.49 -10.23 -18.59
N ALA A 152 7.23 -11.26 -19.41
CA ALA A 152 6.19 -11.19 -20.42
C ALA A 152 4.80 -10.96 -19.81
N TRP A 153 4.49 -11.70 -18.74
CA TRP A 153 3.27 -11.50 -17.95
C TRP A 153 3.24 -10.12 -17.26
N TYR A 154 4.35 -9.69 -16.66
CA TYR A 154 4.42 -8.42 -15.95
C TYR A 154 4.11 -7.27 -16.90
N ILE A 155 4.72 -7.26 -18.09
CA ILE A 155 4.48 -6.23 -19.11
C ILE A 155 3.02 -6.27 -19.59
N SER A 156 2.44 -7.45 -19.82
CA SER A 156 1.06 -7.54 -20.31
C SER A 156 0.02 -7.00 -19.32
N VAL A 157 0.28 -7.09 -18.01
CA VAL A 157 -0.62 -6.60 -16.95
C VAL A 157 -0.33 -5.15 -16.57
N SER A 158 0.94 -4.74 -16.52
CA SER A 158 1.32 -3.39 -16.07
C SER A 158 1.34 -2.33 -17.18
N HIS A 159 1.48 -2.75 -18.44
CA HIS A 159 1.52 -1.87 -19.60
C HIS A 159 0.41 -2.25 -20.61
N PRO A 160 -0.87 -2.14 -20.24
CA PRO A 160 -1.96 -2.40 -21.17
C PRO A 160 -1.83 -1.43 -22.35
N LEU A 161 -1.69 -1.97 -23.55
CA LEU A 161 -1.68 -1.18 -24.78
C LEU A 161 -3.09 -0.60 -24.97
N ILE A 162 -3.26 0.70 -24.72
CA ILE A 162 -4.48 1.42 -25.05
C ILE A 162 -4.42 1.70 -26.56
N LEU A 163 -4.84 0.73 -27.36
CA LEU A 163 -5.04 0.97 -28.79
C LEU A 163 -6.30 1.83 -28.96
N PRO A 164 -6.26 2.92 -29.75
CA PRO A 164 -7.47 3.64 -30.10
C PRO A 164 -8.45 2.67 -30.78
N PRO A 165 -9.77 2.79 -30.54
CA PRO A 165 -10.76 2.00 -31.26
C PRO A 165 -10.50 2.21 -32.74
N SER A 166 -10.02 1.18 -33.42
CA SER A 166 -9.83 1.23 -34.87
C SER A 166 -11.22 1.27 -35.48
N THR A 167 -11.68 2.47 -35.83
CA THR A 167 -12.69 2.62 -36.87
C THR A 167 -12.09 1.93 -38.09
N VAL A 168 -12.80 0.92 -38.58
CA VAL A 168 -12.41 -0.01 -39.66
C VAL A 168 -11.72 -1.29 -39.16
N ALA A 169 -12.52 -2.34 -39.01
CA ALA A 169 -12.05 -3.68 -39.31
C ALA A 169 -11.71 -3.75 -40.81
N PRO A 170 -10.58 -4.37 -41.17
CA PRO A 170 -10.67 -5.46 -42.13
C PRO A 170 -9.84 -6.67 -41.70
N SER A 171 -10.29 -7.82 -42.20
CA SER A 171 -9.68 -9.15 -42.15
C SER A 171 -8.15 -9.20 -42.15
N SER A 172 -7.60 -10.06 -41.29
CA SER A 172 -6.25 -10.67 -41.38
C SER A 172 -6.04 -11.43 -42.72
N PRO A 173 -4.83 -11.90 -43.12
CA PRO A 173 -3.45 -11.62 -42.67
C PRO A 173 -2.49 -11.19 -43.83
N HIS A 174 -1.24 -10.82 -43.47
CA HIS A 174 0.05 -11.04 -44.20
C HIS A 174 0.95 -9.79 -44.41
N THR A 175 2.14 -9.90 -43.79
CA THR A 175 3.52 -9.64 -44.24
C THR A 175 3.88 -8.43 -45.13
N THR A 176 5.01 -7.80 -44.74
CA THR A 176 6.13 -7.25 -45.55
C THR A 176 6.22 -5.72 -45.79
N VAL A 177 7.20 -5.12 -45.08
CA VAL A 177 8.30 -4.24 -45.56
C VAL A 177 8.03 -2.80 -46.04
N ALA A 178 8.70 -1.89 -45.32
CA ALA A 178 9.41 -0.64 -45.69
C ALA A 178 8.85 0.31 -46.77
N ALA A 179 8.75 1.61 -46.44
CA ALA A 179 9.78 2.62 -46.73
C ALA A 179 9.26 4.07 -46.57
N HIS A 180 10.13 4.90 -46.00
CA HIS A 180 10.35 6.35 -46.15
C HIS A 180 9.35 7.27 -46.86
N ALA A 181 9.10 8.42 -46.19
CA ALA A 181 9.26 9.81 -46.65
C ALA A 181 8.03 10.69 -46.34
N GLY A 182 8.24 11.74 -45.52
CA GLY A 182 7.21 12.71 -45.09
C GLY A 182 6.93 13.80 -46.13
N PRO A 183 6.69 15.07 -45.74
CA PRO A 183 6.14 15.60 -44.49
C PRO A 183 4.82 16.36 -44.77
N SER A 184 3.92 16.46 -43.79
CA SER A 184 2.87 17.49 -43.84
C SER A 184 2.58 18.02 -42.44
N SER A 185 3.12 19.22 -42.23
CA SER A 185 2.80 20.11 -41.12
C SER A 185 1.33 20.52 -41.23
N SER A 186 0.53 20.18 -40.23
CA SER A 186 -0.74 20.86 -39.95
C SER A 186 -0.67 21.34 -38.50
N ALA A 187 -0.78 22.65 -38.35
CA ALA A 187 -0.68 23.36 -37.10
C ALA A 187 -1.81 22.92 -36.14
N HIS A 188 -1.47 22.12 -35.14
CA HIS A 188 -2.32 21.97 -33.97
C HIS A 188 -2.03 23.15 -33.03
N ALA A 189 -3.04 24.01 -32.86
CA ALA A 189 -3.12 24.91 -31.72
C ALA A 189 -2.98 24.05 -30.45
N GLY A 190 -1.82 24.16 -29.79
CA GLY A 190 -1.50 23.38 -28.60
C GLY A 190 -2.40 23.80 -27.46
N ILE A 191 -3.26 22.88 -27.02
CA ILE A 191 -3.81 22.93 -25.66
C ILE A 191 -2.62 22.70 -24.73
N ASP A 192 -2.38 23.63 -23.80
CA ASP A 192 -1.27 23.54 -22.85
C ASP A 192 -1.40 22.22 -22.06
N PRO A 193 -0.37 21.34 -22.07
CA PRO A 193 -0.37 20.09 -21.31
C PRO A 193 -0.68 20.27 -19.82
N ARG A 194 -0.45 21.46 -19.26
CA ARG A 194 -0.78 21.80 -17.87
C ARG A 194 -2.29 21.92 -17.65
N ASP A 195 -2.98 22.54 -18.59
CA ASP A 195 -4.43 22.78 -18.54
C ASP A 195 -5.23 21.45 -18.62
N LEU A 196 -4.74 20.51 -19.44
CA LEU A 196 -5.27 19.15 -19.51
C LEU A 196 -5.03 18.34 -18.23
N ARG A 197 -3.89 18.56 -17.57
CA ARG A 197 -3.54 17.87 -16.33
C ARG A 197 -4.40 18.38 -15.17
N ASP A 198 -4.57 19.69 -15.05
CA ASP A 198 -5.33 20.30 -13.96
C ASP A 198 -6.82 19.93 -14.06
N ARG A 199 -7.37 19.89 -15.29
CA ARG A 199 -8.73 19.39 -15.55
C ARG A 199 -8.92 17.92 -15.17
N ARG A 200 -7.92 17.08 -15.45
CA ARG A 200 -7.95 15.65 -15.09
C ARG A 200 -7.83 15.44 -13.58
N GLU A 201 -7.05 16.27 -12.89
CA GLU A 201 -6.93 16.24 -11.43
C GLU A 201 -8.25 16.68 -10.76
N ALA A 202 -8.90 17.72 -11.28
CA ALA A 202 -10.22 18.17 -10.82
C ALA A 202 -11.32 17.10 -10.97
N GLU A 203 -11.35 16.40 -12.12
CA GLU A 203 -12.32 15.32 -12.35
C GLU A 203 -12.10 14.13 -11.41
N LEU A 204 -10.85 13.80 -11.08
CA LEU A 204 -10.53 12.73 -10.14
C LEU A 204 -10.91 13.10 -8.70
N ALA A 205 -10.68 14.36 -8.29
CA ALA A 205 -11.09 14.86 -6.97
C ALA A 205 -12.61 14.75 -6.77
N HIS A 206 -13.39 15.18 -7.77
CA HIS A 206 -14.85 15.10 -7.75
C HIS A 206 -15.37 13.65 -7.73
N ARG A 207 -14.76 12.74 -8.49
CA ARG A 207 -15.12 11.31 -8.45
C ARG A 207 -14.82 10.70 -7.09
N ALA A 208 -13.68 11.04 -6.50
CA ALA A 208 -13.30 10.55 -5.18
C ALA A 208 -14.26 11.07 -4.09
N LEU A 209 -14.71 12.33 -4.16
CA LEU A 209 -15.71 12.88 -3.23
C LEU A 209 -17.01 12.05 -3.24
N ASN A 210 -17.49 11.68 -4.43
CA ASN A 210 -18.72 10.88 -4.59
C ASN A 210 -18.60 9.43 -4.07
N MET A 211 -17.40 8.95 -3.82
CA MET A 211 -17.14 7.61 -3.29
C MET A 211 -17.00 7.57 -1.76
N VAL A 212 -16.91 8.74 -1.11
CA VAL A 212 -16.70 8.84 0.33
C VAL A 212 -18.03 9.08 1.04
N ARG A 213 -18.20 8.45 2.21
CA ARG A 213 -19.41 8.60 3.01
C ARG A 213 -19.61 10.08 3.39
N PRO A 214 -20.80 10.67 3.11
CA PRO A 214 -21.09 12.06 3.45
C PRO A 214 -20.84 12.36 4.93
N TYR A 215 -20.31 13.56 5.22
CA TYR A 215 -20.03 14.07 6.57
C TYR A 215 -18.96 13.30 7.36
N SER A 216 -18.08 12.58 6.67
CA SER A 216 -16.83 12.11 7.25
C SER A 216 -15.75 13.17 7.11
N GLU A 217 -14.76 13.16 8.00
CA GLU A 217 -13.60 14.08 7.96
C GLU A 217 -12.87 14.03 6.60
N ILE A 218 -12.87 12.86 5.95
CA ILE A 218 -12.34 12.66 4.59
C ILE A 218 -13.25 13.32 3.55
N HIS A 219 -14.57 13.23 3.69
CA HIS A 219 -15.51 13.91 2.80
C HIS A 219 -15.36 15.44 2.90
N ASP A 220 -15.18 15.98 4.09
CA ASP A 220 -15.01 17.42 4.30
C ASP A 220 -13.68 17.92 3.68
N THR A 221 -12.59 17.18 3.89
CA THR A 221 -11.29 17.48 3.27
C THR A 221 -11.36 17.40 1.73
N MET A 222 -12.01 16.37 1.19
CA MET A 222 -12.20 16.22 -0.26
C MET A 222 -13.12 17.30 -0.84
N SER A 223 -14.11 17.75 -0.07
CA SER A 223 -15.01 18.83 -0.49
C SER A 223 -14.30 20.19 -0.52
N GLU A 224 -13.37 20.46 0.40
CA GLU A 224 -12.52 21.65 0.35
C GLU A 224 -11.53 21.60 -0.83
N LEU A 225 -10.94 20.42 -1.10
CA LEU A 225 -10.07 20.22 -2.26
C LEU A 225 -10.81 20.45 -3.58
N CYS A 226 -12.06 20.01 -3.73
CA CYS A 226 -12.84 20.26 -4.95
C CYS A 226 -13.07 21.76 -5.20
N ARG A 227 -13.32 22.55 -4.15
CA ARG A 227 -13.54 24.01 -4.28
C ARG A 227 -12.32 24.76 -4.82
N LEU A 228 -11.11 24.26 -4.59
CA LEU A 228 -9.87 24.86 -5.12
C LEU A 228 -9.74 24.73 -6.64
N TYR A 229 -10.56 23.88 -7.28
CA TYR A 229 -10.59 23.68 -8.73
C TYR A 229 -11.80 24.36 -9.40
N ASP A 230 -12.72 24.94 -8.62
CA ASP A 230 -13.92 25.64 -9.11
C ASP A 230 -13.72 27.17 -9.23
N ASP A 231 -12.58 27.70 -8.76
CA ASP A 231 -12.13 29.10 -8.90
C ASP A 231 -11.18 29.28 -10.11
#